data_AF-A0A3L7N7P8-F1
#
_entry.id   AF-A0A3L7N7P8-F1
#
_cell.length_a   1.000
_cell.length_b   1.000
_cell.length_c   1.000
_cell.angle_alpha   90.00
_cell.angle_beta   90.00
_cell.angle_gamma   90.00
#
_symmetry.space_group_name_H-M   'P 1'
#
loop_
_entity.id
_entity.type
_entity.pdbx_description
1 polymer ?
#
loop_
_entity_poly.entity_id
_entity_poly.type
_entity_poly.pdbx_seq_one_letter_code
_entity_poly.pdbx_strand_id
1 'polypeptide(L)'
;MADKKDAKGPNKSEEIRKLARTMKERNEKPRPVVIVATLKKQGIDVSSPQVSMVLKRMGFRPRKRRKAGEAEAPKAKVRTVSAKSGQISIEDLLAAKKVVQQFGGSDRAIAAIAALKRFEG
;
A
#
# COMPACT_ATOMS: atom_id res chain seq x y z
N MET A 1 0.71 -35.75 32.95
CA MET A 1 -0.19 -34.71 32.43
C MET A 1 -0.19 -33.52 33.38
N ALA A 2 -0.18 -32.31 32.82
CA ALA A 2 -0.37 -31.00 33.47
C ALA A 2 0.73 -30.50 34.43
N ASP A 3 1.83 -30.00 33.86
CA ASP A 3 2.69 -29.03 34.54
C ASP A 3 2.16 -27.61 34.33
N LYS A 4 1.39 -27.14 35.32
CA LYS A 4 1.26 -25.71 35.61
C LYS A 4 2.61 -25.22 36.13
N LYS A 5 3.27 -24.34 35.37
CA LYS A 5 4.33 -23.47 35.90
C LYS A 5 3.91 -22.01 35.69
N ASP A 6 3.17 -21.51 36.68
CA ASP A 6 3.09 -20.08 36.94
C ASP A 6 4.40 -19.64 37.59
N ALA A 7 5.19 -18.82 36.90
CA ALA A 7 6.36 -18.16 37.47
C ALA A 7 6.62 -16.78 36.82
N LYS A 8 5.97 -15.77 37.40
CA LYS A 8 6.60 -14.56 37.96
C LYS A 8 7.58 -13.78 37.06
N GLY A 9 7.12 -13.44 35.87
CA GLY A 9 7.54 -12.24 35.14
C GLY A 9 6.31 -11.39 34.83
N PRO A 10 6.45 -10.11 34.44
CA PRO A 10 5.31 -9.33 33.95
C PRO A 10 4.51 -10.17 32.96
N ASN A 11 3.22 -10.39 33.21
CA ASN A 11 2.41 -11.26 32.36
C ASN A 11 2.34 -10.60 30.98
N LYS A 12 3.23 -11.03 30.08
CA LYS A 12 3.47 -10.41 28.77
C LYS A 12 2.16 -10.20 28.01
N SER A 13 1.23 -11.14 28.17
CA SER A 13 -0.10 -11.11 27.56
C SER A 13 -1.00 -10.01 28.15
N GLU A 14 -0.95 -9.76 29.46
CA GLU A 14 -1.74 -8.69 30.09
C GLU A 14 -1.25 -7.31 29.69
N GLU A 15 0.07 -7.15 29.57
CA GLU A 15 0.65 -5.87 29.15
C GLU A 15 0.32 -5.53 27.70
N ILE A 16 0.35 -6.51 26.80
CA ILE A 16 -0.18 -6.36 25.43
C ILE A 16 -1.62 -5.88 25.47
N ARG A 17 -2.46 -6.46 26.35
CA ARG A 17 -3.88 -6.09 26.45
C ARG A 17 -4.07 -4.67 26.98
N LYS A 18 -3.32 -4.28 28.02
CA LYS A 18 -3.36 -2.92 28.59
C LYS A 18 -2.96 -1.89 27.52
N LEU A 19 -1.85 -2.11 26.83
CA LEU A 19 -1.39 -1.19 25.80
C LEU A 19 -2.34 -1.12 24.60
N ALA A 20 -2.89 -2.26 24.17
CA ALA A 20 -3.86 -2.26 23.08
C ALA A 20 -5.18 -1.56 23.46
N ARG A 21 -5.59 -1.57 24.75
CA ARG A 21 -6.74 -0.78 25.24
C ARG A 21 -6.43 0.72 25.25
N THR A 22 -5.27 1.14 25.76
CA THR A 22 -4.88 2.56 25.76
C THR A 22 -4.75 3.12 24.34
N MET A 23 -4.24 2.33 23.39
CA MET A 23 -4.23 2.72 21.98
C MET A 23 -5.65 2.85 21.40
N LYS A 24 -6.57 1.96 21.75
CA LYS A 24 -7.98 2.02 21.34
C LYS A 24 -8.69 3.25 21.91
N GLU A 25 -8.44 3.59 23.18
CA GLU A 25 -8.98 4.80 23.84
C GLU A 25 -8.47 6.08 23.17
N ARG A 26 -7.23 6.07 22.68
CA ARG A 26 -6.64 7.13 21.85
C ARG A 26 -7.13 7.12 20.40
N ASN A 27 -8.12 6.29 20.08
CA ASN A 27 -8.68 6.06 18.74
C ASN A 27 -7.65 5.60 17.69
N GLU A 28 -6.51 5.08 18.13
CA GLU A 28 -5.47 4.52 17.28
C GLU A 28 -5.65 3.00 17.12
N LYS A 29 -5.42 2.50 15.90
CA LYS A 29 -5.50 1.05 15.64
C LYS A 29 -4.22 0.37 16.14
N PRO A 30 -4.28 -0.53 17.15
CA PRO A 30 -3.09 -1.19 17.67
C PRO A 30 -2.44 -2.05 16.58
N ARG A 31 -1.20 -1.71 16.22
CA ARG A 31 -0.40 -2.46 15.26
C ARG A 31 0.55 -3.39 16.02
N PRO A 32 0.66 -4.68 15.61
CA PRO A 32 1.58 -5.60 16.26
C PRO A 32 3.02 -5.08 16.34
N VAL A 33 3.51 -4.45 15.27
CA VAL A 33 4.87 -3.88 15.20
C VAL A 33 5.09 -2.76 16.23
N VAL A 34 4.10 -1.88 16.40
CA VAL A 34 4.19 -0.76 17.35
C VAL A 34 4.19 -1.28 18.78
N ILE A 35 3.32 -2.25 19.08
CA ILE A 35 3.23 -2.87 20.40
C ILE A 35 4.52 -3.63 20.76
N VAL A 36 5.12 -4.35 19.80
CA VAL A 36 6.41 -5.01 20.03
C VAL A 36 7.50 -3.98 20.33
N ALA A 37 7.56 -2.87 19.59
CA ALA A 37 8.56 -1.83 19.82
C ALA A 37 8.41 -1.14 21.19
N THR A 38 7.17 -0.89 21.64
CA THR A 38 6.91 -0.30 22.96
C THR A 38 7.19 -1.29 24.09
N LEU A 39 6.81 -2.57 23.94
CA LEU A 39 7.09 -3.59 24.94
C LEU A 39 8.60 -3.88 25.05
N LYS A 40 9.32 -3.85 23.93
CA LYS A 40 10.77 -3.99 23.91
C LYS A 40 11.48 -2.86 24.67
N LYS A 41 10.97 -1.61 24.58
CA LYS A 41 11.46 -0.48 25.39
C LYS A 41 11.20 -0.66 26.89
N GLN A 42 10.15 -1.39 27.24
CA GLN A 42 9.81 -1.76 28.61
C GLN A 42 10.60 -3.01 29.10
N GLY A 43 11.56 -3.51 28.31
CA GLY A 43 12.35 -4.68 28.64
C GLY A 43 11.64 -6.01 28.41
N ILE A 44 10.46 -6.01 27.77
CA ILE A 44 9.65 -7.20 27.54
C ILE A 44 9.80 -7.62 26.09
N ASP A 45 10.57 -8.70 25.89
CA ASP A 45 10.70 -9.31 24.57
C ASP A 45 9.49 -10.19 24.26
N VAL A 46 8.79 -9.83 23.19
CA VAL A 46 7.59 -10.52 22.71
C VAL A 46 7.63 -10.62 21.19
N SER A 47 7.30 -11.79 20.67
CA SER A 47 7.26 -12.02 19.24
C SER A 47 6.02 -11.38 18.58
N SER A 48 6.19 -10.90 17.35
CA SER A 48 5.09 -10.34 16.53
C SER A 48 3.89 -11.31 16.36
N PRO A 49 4.10 -12.64 16.17
CA PRO A 49 3.00 -13.61 16.14
C PRO A 49 2.19 -13.66 17.45
N GLN A 50 2.85 -13.63 18.61
CA GLN A 50 2.18 -13.64 19.92
C GLN A 50 1.28 -12.42 20.10
N VAL A 51 1.78 -11.22 19.76
CA VAL A 51 0.99 -9.98 19.80
C VAL A 51 -0.20 -10.05 18.85
N SER A 52 0.00 -10.57 17.64
CA SER A 52 -1.07 -10.77 16.65
C SER A 52 -2.19 -11.69 17.16
N MET A 53 -1.83 -12.78 17.83
CA MET A 53 -2.81 -13.70 18.42
C MET A 53 -3.61 -13.04 19.55
N VAL A 54 -2.94 -12.29 20.44
CA VAL A 54 -3.62 -11.57 21.53
C VAL A 54 -4.55 -10.49 20.98
N LEU A 55 -4.10 -9.71 20.00
CA LEU A 55 -4.94 -8.70 19.34
C LEU A 55 -6.16 -9.31 18.66
N LYS A 56 -5.99 -10.43 17.93
CA LYS A 56 -7.11 -11.17 17.33
C LYS A 56 -8.12 -11.65 18.37
N ARG A 57 -7.64 -12.23 19.49
CA ARG A 57 -8.50 -12.68 20.61
C ARG A 57 -9.25 -11.52 21.26
N MET A 58 -8.70 -10.32 21.24
CA MET A 58 -9.36 -9.09 21.70
C MET A 58 -10.30 -8.45 20.66
N GLY A 59 -10.51 -9.08 19.51
CA GLY A 59 -11.39 -8.57 18.45
C GLY A 59 -10.75 -7.52 17.54
N PHE A 60 -9.45 -7.23 17.68
CA PHE A 60 -8.75 -6.36 16.74
C PHE A 60 -8.50 -7.10 15.43
N ARG A 61 -9.27 -6.75 14.40
CA ARG A 61 -9.16 -7.36 13.07
C ARG A 61 -7.95 -6.74 12.33
N PRO A 62 -7.04 -7.56 11.78
CA PRO A 62 -5.95 -7.06 10.94
C PRO A 62 -6.50 -6.21 9.80
N ARG A 63 -5.84 -5.08 9.51
CA ARG A 63 -6.16 -4.27 8.33
C ARG A 63 -6.03 -5.18 7.10
N LYS A 64 -7.12 -5.35 6.35
CA LYS A 64 -7.12 -6.06 5.07
C LYS A 64 -5.97 -5.49 4.25
N ARG A 65 -4.95 -6.32 3.95
CA ARG A 65 -3.94 -5.96 2.96
C ARG A 65 -4.72 -5.68 1.69
N ARG A 66 -4.79 -4.41 1.27
CA ARG A 66 -5.11 -4.11 -0.13
C ARG A 66 -4.04 -4.90 -0.89
N LYS A 67 -4.43 -5.85 -1.75
CA LYS A 67 -3.48 -6.44 -2.67
C LYS A 67 -2.89 -5.27 -3.45
N ALA A 68 -1.67 -4.89 -3.14
CA ALA A 68 -0.84 -4.14 -4.05
C ALA A 68 -0.35 -5.15 -5.10
N GLY A 69 -1.24 -5.55 -6.01
CA GLY A 69 -0.85 -5.54 -7.42
C GLY A 69 -1.29 -4.15 -7.85
N GLU A 70 -0.40 -3.21 -8.13
CA GLU A 70 0.60 -3.27 -9.17
C GLU A 70 1.80 -2.42 -8.73
N ALA A 71 2.83 -3.05 -8.17
CA ALA A 71 4.16 -2.49 -8.20
C ALA A 71 5.00 -3.51 -8.94
N GLU A 72 4.87 -3.46 -10.27
CA GLU A 72 5.83 -4.10 -11.16
C GLU A 72 7.23 -3.64 -10.75
N ALA A 73 8.10 -4.60 -10.48
CA ALA A 73 9.54 -4.38 -10.54
C ALA A 73 9.88 -3.64 -11.85
N PRO A 74 10.94 -2.81 -11.90
CA PRO A 74 11.38 -2.20 -13.15
C PRO A 74 12.03 -3.27 -14.02
N LYS A 75 11.21 -4.15 -14.61
CA LYS A 75 11.57 -4.79 -15.88
C LYS A 75 11.36 -3.70 -16.91
N ALA A 76 12.44 -3.34 -17.61
CA ALA A 76 12.42 -2.39 -18.71
C ALA A 76 11.17 -2.63 -19.57
N LYS A 77 10.18 -1.74 -19.45
CA LYS A 77 8.98 -1.75 -20.28
C LYS A 77 9.42 -1.33 -21.66
N VAL A 78 9.72 -2.33 -22.49
CA VAL A 78 9.39 -2.25 -23.91
C VAL A 78 7.94 -1.75 -23.95
N ARG A 79 7.73 -0.55 -24.52
CA ARG A 79 6.41 0.04 -24.70
C ARG A 79 5.59 -0.89 -25.59
N THR A 80 4.92 -1.87 -24.99
CA THR A 80 3.82 -2.56 -25.65
C THR A 80 2.66 -1.59 -25.63
N VAL A 81 2.47 -0.94 -26.78
CA VAL A 81 1.31 -0.13 -27.09
C VAL A 81 0.12 -1.09 -27.00
N SER A 82 -0.50 -1.16 -25.83
CA SER A 82 -1.71 -1.95 -25.64
C SER A 82 -2.82 -1.20 -26.36
N ALA A 83 -3.04 -1.59 -27.60
CA ALA A 83 -4.18 -1.19 -28.41
C ALA A 83 -5.46 -1.70 -27.72
N LYS A 84 -5.99 -0.93 -26.78
CA LYS A 84 -7.37 -1.06 -26.31
C LYS A 84 -8.14 0.15 -26.84
N SER A 85 -8.87 -0.14 -27.89
CA SER A 85 -9.75 0.75 -28.63
C SER A 85 -10.78 1.43 -27.71
N GLY A 86 -10.84 2.76 -27.81
CA GLY A 86 -12.07 3.51 -27.61
C GLY A 86 -12.17 4.37 -26.35
N GLN A 87 -11.29 4.21 -25.36
CA GLN A 87 -11.34 5.05 -24.16
C GLN A 87 -10.15 6.01 -24.13
N ILE A 88 -10.39 7.25 -24.53
CA ILE A 88 -9.42 8.34 -24.39
C ILE A 88 -9.38 8.75 -22.93
N SER A 89 -8.23 8.61 -22.28
CA SER A 89 -8.08 9.02 -20.88
C SER A 89 -7.97 10.54 -20.77
N ILE A 90 -8.36 11.11 -19.63
CA ILE A 90 -8.17 12.55 -19.36
C ILE A 90 -6.69 12.93 -19.47
N GLU A 91 -5.80 12.03 -19.06
CA GLU A 91 -4.35 12.19 -19.19
C GLU A 91 -3.91 12.28 -20.66
N ASP A 92 -4.49 11.47 -21.55
CA ASP A 92 -4.21 11.51 -22.99
C ASP A 92 -4.69 12.82 -23.61
N LEU A 93 -5.83 13.35 -23.16
CA LEU A 93 -6.33 14.67 -23.60
C LEU A 93 -5.39 15.80 -23.16
N LEU A 94 -4.85 15.73 -21.94
CA LEU A 94 -3.87 16.71 -21.45
C LEU A 94 -2.55 16.62 -22.22
N ALA A 95 -2.10 15.41 -22.53
CA ALA A 95 -0.92 15.18 -23.36
C ALA A 95 -1.13 15.71 -24.79
N ALA A 96 -2.25 15.37 -25.42
CA ALA A 96 -2.62 15.87 -26.75
C ALA A 96 -2.71 17.40 -26.79
N LYS A 97 -3.26 18.04 -25.75
CA LYS A 97 -3.32 19.50 -25.65
C LYS A 97 -1.93 20.15 -25.68
N LYS A 98 -0.94 19.57 -24.99
CA LYS A 98 0.44 20.08 -25.01
C LYS A 98 1.06 19.99 -26.41
N VAL A 99 0.84 18.88 -27.10
CA VAL A 99 1.32 18.69 -28.48
C VAL A 99 0.66 19.70 -29.42
N VAL A 100 -0.66 19.86 -29.33
CA VAL A 100 -1.40 20.86 -30.13
C VAL A 100 -0.88 22.28 -29.92
N GLN A 101 -0.51 22.64 -28.68
CA GLN A 101 0.12 23.94 -28.39
C GLN A 101 1.49 24.11 -29.06
N GLN A 102 2.31 23.06 -29.10
CA GLN A 102 3.63 23.10 -29.76
C GLN A 102 3.52 23.35 -31.27
N PHE A 103 2.48 22.83 -31.92
CA PHE A 103 2.22 23.07 -33.35
C PHE A 103 1.50 24.40 -33.64
N GLY A 104 1.17 25.17 -32.59
CA GLY A 104 0.51 26.48 -32.73
C GLY A 104 -0.96 26.39 -33.15
N GLY A 105 -1.61 25.24 -32.93
CA GLY A 105 -3.03 25.04 -33.24
C GLY A 105 -3.39 23.60 -33.60
N SER A 106 -4.67 23.25 -33.44
CA SER A 106 -5.19 21.90 -33.73
C SER A 106 -5.03 21.54 -35.20
N ASP A 107 -5.33 22.47 -36.10
CA ASP A 107 -5.32 22.20 -37.55
C ASP A 107 -3.90 21.93 -38.07
N ARG A 108 -2.92 22.68 -37.56
CA ARG A 108 -1.50 22.46 -37.87
C ARG A 108 -0.99 21.13 -37.31
N ALA A 109 -1.39 20.76 -36.09
CA ALA A 109 -1.02 19.48 -35.50
C ALA A 109 -1.59 18.30 -36.31
N ILE A 110 -2.85 18.39 -36.73
CA ILE A 110 -3.50 17.36 -37.57
C ILE A 110 -2.80 17.25 -38.93
N ALA A 111 -2.51 18.38 -39.58
CA ALA A 111 -1.80 18.40 -40.86
C ALA A 111 -0.39 17.79 -40.76
N ALA A 112 0.34 18.11 -39.69
CA ALA A 112 1.68 17.57 -39.44
C ALA A 112 1.66 16.06 -39.19
N ILE A 113 0.73 15.57 -38.36
CA ILE A 113 0.56 14.13 -38.09
C ILE A 113 0.12 13.39 -39.36
N ALA A 114 -0.77 13.98 -40.16
CA ALA A 114 -1.20 13.41 -41.44
C ALA A 114 -0.07 13.33 -42.46
N ALA A 115 0.80 14.35 -42.53
CA ALA A 115 1.99 14.33 -43.37
C ALA A 115 2.99 13.26 -42.91
N LEU A 116 3.27 13.18 -41.60
CA LEU A 116 4.16 12.18 -41.00
C LEU A 116 3.68 10.75 -41.29
N LYS A 117 2.38 10.49 -41.17
CA LYS A 117 1.80 9.18 -41.49
C LYS A 117 2.02 8.74 -42.95
N ARG A 118 2.15 9.68 -43.89
CA ARG A 118 2.46 9.39 -45.30
C ARG A 118 3.94 9.05 -45.54
N PHE A 119 4.83 9.42 -44.62
CA PHE A 119 6.25 9.07 -44.69
C PHE A 119 6.58 7.76 -43.97
N GLU A 120 5.80 7.40 -42.94
CA GLU A 120 6.01 6.20 -42.14
C GLU A 120 5.20 4.96 -42.61
N GLY A 121 4.31 5.14 -43.60
CA GLY A 121 3.51 4.07 -44.22
C GLY A 121 3.99 3.72 -45.61
#